data_AF-A0A250IX46-F1
#
_entry.id   AF-A0A250IX46-F1
#
_cell.length_a   1.000
_cell.length_b   1.000
_cell.length_c   1.000
_cell.angle_alpha   90.00
_cell.angle_beta   90.00
_cell.angle_gamma   90.00
#
_symmetry.space_group_name_H-M   'P 1'
#
loop_
_entity.id
_entity.type
_entity.pdbx_description
1 polymer ?
#
loop_
_entity_poly.entity_id
_entity_poly.type
_entity_poly.pdbx_seq_one_letter_code
_entity_poly.pdbx_strand_id
1 'polypeptide(L)'
;MVAERLAPVLGKMAPAWRRTVGVATRLGIPVPVLGASLAYFDSYRSPELPQNLTQAQRDALGAHTYQRRDRPDAGFIHSDWS
;
A
#
# COMPACT_ATOMS: atom_id res chain seq x y z
N MET A 1 -2.77 -11.81 10.32
CA MET A 1 -3.01 -13.07 9.59
C MET A 1 -4.48 -13.16 9.23
N VAL A 2 -4.80 -13.37 7.95
CA VAL A 2 -6.16 -13.70 7.52
C VAL A 2 -6.49 -15.11 8.00
N ALA A 3 -7.69 -15.36 8.51
CA ALA A 3 -8.10 -16.70 8.93
C ALA A 3 -7.88 -17.71 7.78
N GLU A 4 -7.31 -18.89 8.07
CA GLU A 4 -6.93 -19.88 7.05
C GLU A 4 -8.06 -20.21 6.08
N ARG A 5 -9.30 -20.26 6.58
CA ARG A 5 -10.51 -20.49 5.77
C ARG A 5 -10.81 -19.39 4.73
N LEU A 6 -10.35 -18.16 4.95
CA LEU A 6 -10.66 -16.98 4.12
C LEU A 6 -9.62 -16.72 3.04
N ALA A 7 -8.36 -17.07 3.26
CA ALA A 7 -7.28 -16.85 2.29
C ALA A 7 -7.57 -17.44 0.89
N PRO A 8 -8.00 -18.72 0.74
CA PRO A 8 -8.29 -19.27 -0.58
C PRO A 8 -9.51 -18.61 -1.25
N VAL A 9 -10.52 -18.21 -0.45
CA VAL A 9 -11.71 -17.51 -0.95
C VAL A 9 -11.32 -16.14 -1.52
N LEU A 10 -10.54 -15.35 -0.78
CA LEU A 10 -10.06 -14.04 -1.21
C LEU A 10 -9.18 -14.15 -2.46
N GLY A 11 -8.27 -15.13 -2.51
CA GLY A 11 -7.44 -15.39 -3.68
C GLY A 11 -8.27 -15.67 -4.94
N LYS A 12 -9.31 -16.51 -4.82
CA LYS A 12 -10.22 -16.83 -5.93
C LYS A 12 -11.08 -15.63 -6.36
N MET A 13 -11.53 -14.80 -5.42
CA MET A 13 -12.43 -13.67 -5.71
C MET A 13 -11.70 -12.43 -6.23
N ALA A 14 -10.42 -12.23 -5.88
CA ALA A 14 -9.68 -11.00 -6.20
C ALA A 14 -9.73 -10.59 -7.69
N PRO A 15 -9.60 -11.50 -8.69
CA PRO A 15 -9.70 -11.11 -10.10
C PRO A 15 -11.08 -10.56 -10.49
N ALA A 16 -12.16 -11.18 -9.99
CA ALA A 16 -13.52 -10.71 -10.26
C ALA A 16 -13.79 -9.36 -9.60
N TRP A 17 -13.34 -9.21 -8.35
CA TRP A 17 -13.44 -7.96 -7.61
C TRP A 17 -12.76 -6.79 -8.35
N ARG A 18 -11.55 -6.99 -8.87
CA ARG A 18 -10.85 -6.00 -9.72
C ARG A 18 -11.63 -5.60 -10.95
N ARG A 19 -12.19 -6.59 -11.67
CA ARG A 19 -13.00 -6.31 -12.87
C ARG A 19 -14.23 -5.48 -12.52
N THR A 20 -14.93 -5.83 -11.44
CA THR A 20 -16.11 -5.08 -10.97
C THR A 20 -15.75 -3.64 -10.64
N VAL A 21 -14.68 -3.40 -9.86
CA VAL A 21 -14.23 -2.03 -9.54
C VAL A 21 -13.85 -1.28 -10.82
N GLY A 22 -13.07 -1.88 -11.72
CA GLY A 22 -12.66 -1.23 -12.96
C GLY A 22 -13.82 -0.90 -13.92
N VAL A 23 -14.83 -1.78 -14.02
CA VAL A 23 -16.05 -1.50 -14.81
C VAL A 23 -16.85 -0.35 -14.17
N ALA A 24 -17.08 -0.40 -12.86
CA ALA A 24 -17.81 0.64 -12.16
C ALA A 24 -17.15 2.01 -12.32
N THR A 25 -15.81 2.08 -12.17
CA THR A 25 -15.04 3.30 -12.40
C THR A 25 -15.20 3.84 -13.82
N ARG A 26 -15.11 2.98 -14.86
CA ARG A 26 -15.28 3.41 -16.26
C ARG A 26 -16.68 3.94 -16.55
N LEU A 27 -17.70 3.42 -15.88
CA LEU A 27 -19.09 3.83 -16.04
C LEU A 27 -19.48 5.00 -15.14
N GLY A 28 -18.57 5.53 -14.31
CA GLY A 28 -18.88 6.59 -13.35
C GLY A 28 -19.80 6.14 -12.20
N ILE A 29 -19.87 4.83 -11.91
CA ILE A 29 -20.70 4.28 -10.83
C ILE A 29 -19.89 4.29 -9.52
N PRO A 30 -20.36 4.98 -8.47
CA PRO A 30 -19.64 5.06 -7.21
C PRO A 30 -19.67 3.72 -6.46
N VAL A 31 -18.49 3.17 -6.18
CA VAL A 31 -18.32 1.91 -5.42
C VAL A 31 -17.32 2.07 -4.26
N PRO A 32 -17.54 3.02 -3.34
CA PRO A 32 -16.53 3.46 -2.37
C PRO A 32 -16.00 2.31 -1.50
N VAL A 33 -16.90 1.46 -1.00
CA VAL A 33 -16.52 0.33 -0.14
C VAL A 33 -15.73 -0.73 -0.93
N LEU A 34 -16.21 -1.11 -2.12
CA LEU A 34 -15.51 -2.11 -2.95
C LEU A 34 -14.12 -1.63 -3.38
N GLY A 35 -13.97 -0.35 -3.72
CA GLY A 35 -12.68 0.24 -4.08
C GLY A 35 -11.72 0.31 -2.87
N ALA A 36 -12.18 0.86 -1.75
CA ALA A 36 -11.37 1.03 -0.55
C ALA A 36 -10.93 -0.32 0.03
N SER A 37 -11.83 -1.30 0.11
CA SER A 37 -11.51 -2.64 0.60
C SER A 37 -10.51 -3.37 -0.31
N LEU A 38 -10.57 -3.15 -1.64
CA LEU A 38 -9.60 -3.72 -2.58
C LEU A 38 -8.22 -3.09 -2.39
N ALA A 39 -8.18 -1.77 -2.25
CA ALA A 39 -6.95 -1.03 -1.99
C ALA A 39 -6.30 -1.46 -0.66
N TYR A 40 -7.09 -1.67 0.39
CA TYR A 40 -6.60 -2.21 1.66
C TYR A 40 -6.05 -3.62 1.51
N PHE A 41 -6.79 -4.51 0.84
CA PHE A 41 -6.34 -5.89 0.60
C PHE A 41 -4.98 -5.92 -0.13
N ASP A 42 -4.82 -5.08 -1.16
CA ASP A 42 -3.57 -4.96 -1.90
C ASP A 42 -2.44 -4.35 -1.09
N SER A 43 -2.75 -3.34 -0.30
CA SER A 43 -1.75 -2.71 0.57
C SER A 43 -1.24 -3.69 1.61
N TYR A 44 -2.16 -4.44 2.25
CA TYR A 44 -1.82 -5.37 3.34
C TYR A 44 -0.97 -6.54 2.88
N ARG A 45 -1.17 -7.04 1.65
CA ARG A 45 -0.40 -8.16 1.09
C ARG A 45 0.90 -7.74 0.38
N SER A 46 1.17 -6.44 0.28
CA SER A 46 2.37 -5.94 -0.38
C SER A 46 3.50 -5.83 0.64
N PRO A 47 4.62 -6.55 0.47
CA PRO A 47 5.74 -6.48 1.40
C PRO A 47 6.45 -5.11 1.35
N GLU A 48 6.28 -4.39 0.24
CA GLU A 48 6.85 -3.08 0.00
C GLU A 48 5.75 -2.17 -0.52
N LEU A 49 5.63 -1.00 0.10
CA LEU A 49 4.66 0.03 -0.25
C LEU A 49 5.42 1.34 -0.50
N PRO A 50 4.84 2.29 -1.25
CA PRO A 50 5.51 3.54 -1.65
C PRO A 50 5.77 4.54 -0.49
N GLN A 51 5.58 4.13 0.76
CA GLN A 51 5.83 4.94 1.97
C GLN A 51 7.30 5.34 2.10
N ASN A 52 8.23 4.67 1.41
CA ASN A 52 9.62 5.11 1.29
C ASN A 52 9.72 6.52 0.68
N LEU A 53 8.90 6.85 -0.32
CA LEU A 53 8.85 8.20 -0.90
C LEU A 53 8.30 9.21 0.11
N THR A 54 7.26 8.86 0.87
CA THR A 54 6.74 9.72 1.94
C THR A 54 7.79 9.99 3.02
N GLN A 55 8.57 8.98 3.40
CA GLN A 55 9.69 9.15 4.34
C GLN A 55 10.76 10.09 3.77
N ALA A 56 11.14 9.91 2.49
CA ALA A 56 12.06 10.82 1.80
C ALA A 56 11.55 12.26 1.75
N GLN A 57 10.27 12.48 1.43
CA GLN A 57 9.65 13.81 1.40
C GLN A 57 9.67 14.49 2.78
N ARG A 58 9.39 13.73 3.84
CA ARG A 58 9.44 14.25 5.22
C ARG A 58 10.86 14.61 5.63
N ASP A 59 11.85 13.82 5.22
CA ASP A 59 13.24 14.12 5.50
C ASP A 59 13.74 15.36 4.73
N ALA A 60 13.44 15.43 3.43
CA ALA A 60 13.87 16.53 2.57
C ALA A 60 13.25 17.88 2.95
N LEU A 61 11.96 17.90 3.32
CA LEU A 61 11.25 19.14 3.63
C LEU A 61 11.29 19.55 5.10
N GLY A 62 11.65 18.63 6.00
CA GLY A 62 11.48 18.85 7.45
C GLY A 62 12.50 18.15 8.35
N ALA A 63 13.59 17.60 7.79
CA ALA A 63 14.64 16.89 8.53
C ALA A 63 14.10 15.82 9.49
N HIS A 64 13.00 15.16 9.10
CA HIS A 64 12.30 14.21 9.95
C HIS A 64 12.99 12.85 10.08
N THR A 65 14.11 12.64 9.39
CA THR A 65 14.87 11.38 9.34
C THR A 65 14.07 10.19 8.76
N TYR A 66 14.76 9.14 8.35
CA TYR A 66 14.17 7.87 7.94
C TYR A 66 15.11 6.69 8.21
N GLN A 67 14.57 5.46 8.21
CA GLN A 67 15.37 4.23 8.34
C GLN A 67 15.62 3.60 6.98
N ARG A 68 16.82 3.07 6.77
CA ARG A 68 17.20 2.33 5.57
C ARG A 68 16.90 0.85 5.71
N ARG A 69 16.31 0.25 4.68
CA ARG A 69 16.00 -1.18 4.65
C ARG A 69 17.26 -2.05 4.56
N ASP A 70 18.29 -1.59 3.85
CA ASP A 70 19.54 -2.32 3.69
C ASP A 70 20.46 -2.22 4.91
N ARG A 71 20.18 -1.29 5.83
CA ARG A 71 20.91 -1.09 7.09
C ARG A 71 19.94 -0.80 8.23
N PRO A 72 19.11 -1.77 8.63
CA PRO A 72 18.09 -1.54 9.65
C PRO A 72 18.72 -1.16 11.01
N ASP A 73 19.92 -1.68 11.30
CA ASP A 73 20.60 -1.46 12.58
C ASP A 73 21.36 -0.12 12.66
N ALA A 74 21.45 0.63 11.55
CA ALA A 74 22.12 1.93 11.52
C ALA A 74 21.29 3.06 12.15
N GLY A 75 20.04 2.79 12.55
CA GLY A 75 19.13 3.78 13.11
C GLY A 75 18.53 4.72 12.06
N PHE A 76 17.93 5.81 12.55
CA PHE A 76 17.34 6.86 11.71
C PHE A 76 18.43 7.81 11.21
N ILE A 77 18.36 8.16 9.93
CA ILE A 77 19.31 9.07 9.28
C ILE A 77 18.58 10.27 8.65
N HIS A 78 19.25 11.40 8.63
CA HIS A 78 18.91 12.54 7.78
C HIS A 78 19.87 12.54 6.58
N SER A 79 19.34 12.81 5.38
CA SER A 79 20.13 13.00 4.17
C SER A 79 20.15 14.47 3.78
N ASP A 80 21.25 14.93 3.20
CA ASP A 80 21.27 16.21 2.48
C ASP A 80 20.67 16.01 1.09
N TRP A 81 19.64 16.80 0.75
CA TRP A 81 18.85 16.67 -0.48
C TRP A 81 19.10 17.81 -1.48
N SER A 82 19.98 18.78 -1.14
CA SER A 82 20.32 19.93 -1.99
C SER A 82 21.43 19.63 -3.00
#